data_AF-A0A9D4TG35-F1
#
_entry.id   AF-A0A9D4TG35-F1
#
_cell.length_a   1.000
_cell.length_b   1.000
_cell.length_c   1.000
_cell.angle_alpha   90.00
_cell.angle_beta   90.00
_cell.angle_gamma   90.00
#
_symmetry.space_group_name_H-M   'P 1'
#
loop_
_entity.id
_entity.type
_entity.pdbx_description
1 polymer ?
#
loop_
_entity_poly.entity_id
_entity_poly.type
_entity_poly.pdbx_seq_one_letter_code
_entity_poly.pdbx_strand_id
1 'polypeptide(L)'
;MVSREALRGTSYILALIQIAIAVAISIVVRQELWRYTGGWRWAPSWWAHTSPDNVCLMGSGSVNLCAFTYVVVAVSLAASVTLFITQCFPRGATRCCAALELWLAAFLTAWWAAAAATGTAYGVRADNSSPPMREQAARTAVWALAWAEMVLWGCSAALAAYTRFDLRRRRDDLEMSSSATGSSRYERYTDRTPSPFTDSASKWKEARSAHKVDRSKSDPIARQLEV
;
A
#
# COMPACT_ATOMS: atom_id res chain seq x y z
N MET A 1 -23.95 8.84 -3.88
CA MET A 1 -22.58 9.31 -4.22
C MET A 1 -21.87 9.66 -2.93
N VAL A 2 -20.74 9.03 -2.62
CA VAL A 2 -19.94 9.39 -1.43
C VAL A 2 -19.08 10.61 -1.78
N SER A 3 -19.05 11.63 -0.92
CA SER A 3 -18.22 12.82 -1.16
C SER A 3 -16.72 12.47 -1.03
N ARG A 4 -15.87 13.12 -1.84
CA ARG A 4 -14.41 12.93 -1.75
C ARG A 4 -13.86 13.34 -0.38
N GLU A 5 -14.51 14.32 0.24
CA GLU A 5 -14.19 14.77 1.59
C GLU A 5 -14.44 13.67 2.62
N ALA A 6 -15.55 12.93 2.49
CA ALA A 6 -15.82 11.78 3.35
C ALA A 6 -14.77 10.68 3.17
N LEU A 7 -14.36 10.36 1.93
CA LEU A 7 -13.33 9.35 1.68
C LEU A 7 -11.96 9.75 2.27
N ARG A 8 -11.59 11.03 2.17
CA ARG A 8 -10.37 11.57 2.79
C ARG A 8 -10.46 11.49 4.32
N GLY A 9 -11.58 11.93 4.90
CA GLY A 9 -11.83 11.85 6.33
C GLY A 9 -11.70 10.43 6.87
N THR A 10 -12.31 9.46 6.18
CA THR A 10 -12.19 8.03 6.55
C THR A 10 -10.75 7.55 6.50
N SER A 11 -9.97 7.93 5.49
CA SER A 11 -8.56 7.55 5.42
C SER A 11 -7.72 8.13 6.55
N TYR A 12 -7.98 9.38 6.97
CA TYR A 12 -7.29 9.99 8.11
C TYR A 12 -7.62 9.27 9.41
N ILE A 13 -8.90 8.97 9.64
CA ILE A 13 -9.35 8.25 10.83
C ILE A 13 -8.71 6.86 10.88
N LEU A 14 -8.68 6.14 9.75
CA LEU A 14 -8.00 4.84 9.66
C LEU A 14 -6.51 4.95 10.01
N ALA A 15 -5.80 5.93 9.46
CA ALA A 15 -4.37 6.13 9.74
C ALA A 15 -4.10 6.44 11.22
N LEU A 16 -4.95 7.26 11.86
CA LEU A 16 -4.83 7.56 13.29
C LEU A 16 -5.08 6.33 14.16
N ILE A 17 -6.09 5.52 13.83
CA ILE A 17 -6.38 4.27 14.54
C ILE A 17 -5.22 3.28 14.38
N GLN A 18 -4.64 3.16 13.19
CA GLN A 18 -3.46 2.32 12.95
C GLN A 18 -2.26 2.77 13.79
N ILE A 19 -1.97 4.09 13.82
CA ILE A 19 -0.89 4.61 14.67
C ILE A 19 -1.16 4.28 16.15
N ALA A 20 -2.39 4.49 16.62
CA ALA A 20 -2.76 4.24 18.01
C ALA A 20 -2.60 2.75 18.39
N ILE A 21 -3.04 1.82 17.53
CA ILE A 21 -2.91 0.39 17.78
C ILE A 21 -1.45 -0.07 17.71
N ALA A 22 -0.69 0.39 16.71
CA ALA A 22 0.74 0.09 16.60
C ALA A 22 1.52 0.55 17.85
N VAL A 23 1.22 1.76 18.37
CA VAL A 23 1.79 2.27 19.62
C VAL A 23 1.34 1.41 20.81
N ALA A 24 0.05 1.06 20.91
CA ALA A 24 -0.45 0.20 21.98
C ALA A 24 0.25 -1.17 22.01
N ILE A 25 0.44 -1.81 20.84
CA ILE A 25 1.20 -3.06 20.70
C ILE A 25 2.62 -2.87 21.25
N SER A 26 3.30 -1.78 20.86
CA SER A 26 4.67 -1.51 21.32
C SER A 26 4.76 -1.34 22.85
N ILE A 27 3.77 -0.69 23.46
CA ILE A 27 3.71 -0.48 24.92
C ILE A 27 3.50 -1.81 25.63
N VAL A 28 2.55 -2.64 25.18
CA VAL A 28 2.28 -3.96 25.78
C VAL A 28 3.51 -4.85 25.67
N VAL A 29 4.15 -4.89 24.49
CA VAL A 29 5.39 -5.64 24.30
C VAL A 29 6.49 -5.14 25.24
N ARG A 30 6.65 -3.82 25.38
CA ARG A 30 7.69 -3.24 26.24
C ARG A 30 7.46 -3.50 27.72
N GLN A 31 6.23 -3.35 28.20
CA GLN A 31 5.92 -3.37 29.63
C GLN A 31 5.69 -4.79 30.17
N GLU A 32 5.04 -5.65 29.39
CA GLU A 32 4.59 -6.96 29.88
C GLU A 32 5.44 -8.11 29.32
N LEU A 33 5.96 -7.99 28.10
CA LEU A 33 6.58 -9.11 27.39
C LEU A 33 8.11 -9.00 27.26
N TRP A 34 8.68 -7.80 27.40
CA TRP A 34 10.12 -7.57 27.34
C TRP A 34 10.66 -7.27 28.73
N ARG A 35 11.26 -8.27 29.38
CA ARG A 35 11.96 -8.06 30.65
C ARG A 35 13.42 -7.70 30.39
N TYR A 36 13.82 -6.55 30.92
CA TYR A 36 15.20 -6.08 30.90
C TYR A 36 15.74 -5.98 32.33
N THR A 37 16.75 -6.78 32.66
CA THR A 37 17.33 -6.83 34.02
C THR A 37 18.76 -6.27 34.11
N GLY A 38 19.30 -5.70 33.03
CA GLY A 38 20.65 -5.12 32.97
C GLY A 38 20.70 -3.60 32.81
N GLY A 39 21.90 -3.01 32.86
CA GLY A 39 22.14 -1.61 32.44
C GLY A 39 22.29 -1.51 30.93
N TRP A 40 21.68 -0.49 30.29
CA TRP A 40 21.63 -0.32 28.82
C TRP A 40 23.01 -0.48 28.17
N ARG A 41 23.25 -1.64 27.58
CA ARG A 41 24.45 -1.91 26.78
C ARG A 41 24.05 -1.96 25.32
N TRP A 42 24.54 -1.00 24.53
CA TRP A 42 24.49 -1.07 23.07
C TRP A 42 25.35 -2.25 22.62
N ALA A 43 24.78 -3.44 22.62
CA ALA A 43 25.30 -4.57 21.88
C ALA A 43 24.57 -4.59 20.53
N PRO A 44 25.26 -4.57 19.37
CA PRO A 44 24.65 -4.62 18.04
C PRO A 44 23.90 -5.94 17.76
N SER A 45 23.83 -6.82 18.76
CA SER A 45 23.25 -8.13 18.71
C SER A 45 21.76 -8.10 19.09
N TRP A 46 20.95 -7.20 18.52
CA TRP A 46 19.50 -7.11 18.78
C TRP A 46 18.75 -8.40 18.35
N TRP A 47 19.46 -9.22 17.57
CA TRP A 47 19.11 -10.58 17.16
C TRP A 47 19.76 -11.67 18.00
N ALA A 48 20.78 -11.38 18.81
CA ALA A 48 21.40 -12.39 19.65
C ALA A 48 20.46 -12.77 20.79
N HIS A 49 19.90 -13.95 20.58
CA HIS A 49 19.66 -14.98 21.57
C HIS A 49 20.01 -14.55 22.99
N THR A 50 18.96 -14.41 23.81
CA THR A 50 19.02 -14.75 25.24
C THR A 50 20.30 -14.25 25.92
N SER A 51 20.54 -12.94 25.89
CA SER A 51 21.29 -12.37 27.00
C SER A 51 20.47 -12.68 28.26
N PRO A 52 21.08 -13.16 29.36
CA PRO A 52 20.35 -13.39 30.61
C PRO A 52 19.63 -12.13 31.09
N ASP A 53 20.02 -10.97 30.57
CA ASP A 53 19.44 -9.66 30.89
C ASP A 53 18.32 -9.22 29.95
N ASN A 54 18.04 -9.93 28.86
CA ASN A 54 17.00 -9.61 27.87
C ASN A 54 16.18 -10.85 27.51
N VAL A 55 15.00 -10.99 28.12
CA VAL A 55 14.09 -12.11 27.85
C VAL A 55 12.82 -11.60 27.17
N CYS A 56 12.56 -12.09 25.96
CA CYS A 56 11.29 -11.91 25.27
C CYS A 56 10.35 -13.05 25.65
N LEU A 57 9.28 -12.73 26.37
CA LEU A 57 8.30 -13.69 26.83
C LEU A 57 7.23 -13.99 25.78
N MET A 58 7.40 -13.61 24.51
CA MET A 58 6.35 -13.75 23.49
C MET A 58 6.37 -15.13 22.78
N GLY A 59 7.41 -15.94 22.97
CA GLY A 59 7.47 -17.32 22.46
C GLY A 59 8.56 -18.14 23.13
N SER A 60 8.50 -19.46 22.96
CA SER A 60 9.34 -20.45 23.65
C SER A 60 10.63 -20.83 22.90
N GLY A 61 11.16 -19.97 22.02
CA GLY A 61 12.24 -20.34 21.08
C GLY A 61 13.32 -19.29 20.84
N SER A 62 14.23 -19.60 19.91
CA SER A 62 15.40 -18.80 19.53
C SER A 62 15.07 -17.54 18.71
N VAL A 63 13.82 -17.36 18.29
CA VAL A 63 13.36 -16.21 17.52
C VAL A 63 12.86 -15.13 18.46
N ASN A 64 13.50 -13.96 18.43
CA ASN A 64 13.07 -12.80 19.21
C ASN A 64 11.78 -12.20 18.60
N LEU A 65 10.64 -12.84 18.86
CA LEU A 65 9.31 -12.42 18.42
C LEU A 65 9.03 -10.96 18.81
N CYS A 66 9.50 -10.52 19.97
CA CYS A 66 9.34 -9.14 20.41
C CYS A 66 10.12 -8.17 19.51
N ALA A 67 11.36 -8.49 19.13
CA ALA A 67 12.14 -7.67 18.18
C ALA A 67 11.47 -7.62 16.81
N PHE A 68 10.96 -8.76 16.33
CA PHE A 68 10.18 -8.81 15.10
C PHE A 68 8.94 -7.92 15.18
N THR A 69 8.19 -7.95 16.28
CA THR A 69 7.03 -7.05 16.50
C THR A 69 7.44 -5.58 16.49
N TYR A 70 8.59 -5.20 17.07
CA TYR A 70 9.07 -3.83 16.97
C TYR A 70 9.40 -3.40 15.54
N VAL A 71 10.00 -4.28 14.73
CA VAL A 71 10.27 -3.99 13.32
C VAL A 71 8.95 -3.78 12.57
N VAL A 72 7.98 -4.68 12.78
CA VAL A 72 6.64 -4.56 12.19
C VAL A 72 5.97 -3.24 12.58
N VAL A 73 6.01 -2.87 13.86
CA VAL A 73 5.47 -1.61 14.36
C VAL A 73 6.21 -0.40 13.76
N ALA A 74 7.55 -0.41 13.74
CA ALA A 74 8.35 0.69 13.21
C ALA A 74 8.08 0.94 11.71
N VAL A 75 8.01 -0.13 10.91
CA VAL A 75 7.67 -0.05 9.49
C VAL A 75 6.24 0.47 9.31
N SER A 76 5.30 0.03 10.15
CA SER A 76 3.91 0.51 10.11
C SER A 76 3.80 2.00 10.47
N LEU A 77 4.51 2.46 11.50
CA LEU A 77 4.56 3.88 11.86
C LEU A 77 5.18 4.72 10.74
N ALA A 78 6.29 4.27 10.16
CA ALA A 78 6.92 4.95 9.03
C ALA A 78 5.97 5.04 7.82
N ALA A 79 5.22 3.96 7.55
CA ALA A 79 4.22 3.94 6.50
C ALA A 79 3.04 4.86 6.79
N SER A 80 2.49 4.85 8.00
CA SER A 80 1.40 5.75 8.40
C SER A 80 1.82 7.22 8.34
N VAL A 81 3.04 7.55 8.75
CA VAL A 81 3.61 8.90 8.58
C VAL A 81 3.75 9.25 7.10
N THR A 82 4.23 8.31 6.28
CA THR A 82 4.32 8.52 4.82
C THR A 82 2.96 8.79 4.21
N LEU A 83 1.92 8.02 4.58
CA LEU A 83 0.54 8.23 4.14
C LEU A 83 -0.01 9.58 4.62
N PHE A 84 0.28 9.97 5.86
CA PHE A 84 -0.13 11.26 6.37
C PHE A 84 0.50 12.40 5.57
N ILE A 85 1.80 12.32 5.30
CA ILE A 85 2.54 13.28 4.49
C ILE A 85 2.00 13.34 3.05
N THR A 86 1.72 12.20 2.40
CA THR A 86 1.15 12.19 1.04
C THR A 86 -0.23 12.83 0.98
N GLN A 87 -1.02 12.73 2.05
CA GLN A 87 -2.33 13.35 2.16
C GLN A 87 -2.27 14.86 2.47
N CYS A 88 -1.25 15.33 3.18
CA CYS A 88 -1.04 16.74 3.49
C CYS A 88 -0.60 17.59 2.28
N PHE A 89 -0.07 17.01 1.21
CA PHE A 89 0.36 17.77 0.04
C PHE A 89 -0.78 17.96 -0.98
N PRO A 90 -1.38 19.17 -1.06
CA PRO A 90 -2.56 19.42 -1.91
C PRO A 90 -2.26 19.45 -3.41
N ARG A 91 -0.98 19.41 -3.82
CA ARG A 91 -0.54 19.70 -5.19
C ARG A 91 -0.65 18.57 -6.20
N GLY A 92 -1.20 17.42 -5.81
CA GLY A 92 -1.62 16.46 -6.82
C GLY A 92 -1.84 15.09 -6.25
N ALA A 93 -3.10 14.69 -6.23
CA ALA A 93 -3.50 13.30 -6.42
C ALA A 93 -3.01 12.81 -7.80
N THR A 94 -1.70 12.85 -8.03
CA THR A 94 -1.06 12.24 -9.18
C THR A 94 -1.27 10.74 -9.04
N ARG A 95 -1.49 10.07 -10.18
CA ARG A 95 -1.76 8.62 -10.22
C ARG A 95 -0.69 7.78 -9.49
N CYS A 96 0.51 8.33 -9.32
CA CYS A 96 1.62 7.72 -8.60
C CYS A 96 1.30 7.54 -7.11
N CYS A 97 0.74 8.57 -6.45
CA CYS A 97 0.45 8.52 -5.02
C CYS A 97 -0.60 7.47 -4.69
N ALA A 98 -1.73 7.44 -5.40
CA ALA A 98 -2.78 6.44 -5.16
C ALA A 98 -2.32 5.00 -5.44
N ALA A 99 -1.40 4.81 -6.39
CA ALA A 99 -0.80 3.50 -6.64
C ALA A 99 0.14 3.07 -5.50
N LEU A 100 0.96 4.00 -5.02
CA LEU A 100 1.87 3.79 -3.91
C LEU A 100 1.11 3.50 -2.61
N GLU A 101 0.05 4.25 -2.32
CA GLU A 101 -0.83 4.02 -1.16
C GLU A 101 -1.43 2.62 -1.18
N LEU A 102 -1.95 2.17 -2.34
CA LEU A 102 -2.49 0.83 -2.51
C LEU A 102 -1.41 -0.24 -2.28
N TRP A 103 -0.23 -0.09 -2.89
CA TRP A 103 0.86 -1.06 -2.74
C TRP A 103 1.37 -1.15 -1.31
N LEU A 104 1.55 0.00 -0.67
CA LEU A 104 2.01 0.09 0.72
C LEU A 104 0.99 -0.57 1.66
N ALA A 105 -0.30 -0.26 1.49
CA ALA A 105 -1.35 -0.85 2.31
C ALA A 105 -1.49 -2.36 2.08
N ALA A 106 -1.40 -2.83 0.83
CA ALA A 106 -1.43 -4.26 0.50
C ALA A 106 -0.22 -5.00 1.09
N PHE A 107 0.98 -4.43 0.97
CA PHE A 107 2.19 -4.98 1.56
C PHE A 107 2.08 -5.08 3.08
N LEU A 108 1.62 -4.03 3.76
CA LEU A 108 1.44 -4.03 5.21
C LEU A 108 0.34 -4.97 5.66
N THR A 109 -0.72 -5.15 4.88
CA THR A 109 -1.74 -6.17 5.14
C THR A 109 -1.12 -7.55 5.17
N ALA A 110 -0.31 -7.90 4.16
CA ALA A 110 0.39 -9.19 4.11
C ALA A 110 1.43 -9.32 5.23
N TRP A 111 2.13 -8.24 5.56
CA TRP A 111 3.14 -8.20 6.62
C TRP A 111 2.52 -8.42 8.01
N TRP A 112 1.42 -7.73 8.31
CA TRP A 112 0.65 -7.93 9.54
C TRP A 112 -0.05 -9.28 9.60
N ALA A 113 -0.49 -9.82 8.46
CA ALA A 113 -1.01 -11.20 8.41
C ALA A 113 0.07 -12.21 8.82
N ALA A 114 1.30 -12.06 8.32
CA ALA A 114 2.42 -12.89 8.74
C ALA A 114 2.78 -12.71 10.22
N ALA A 115 2.76 -11.46 10.72
CA ALA A 115 3.01 -11.16 12.13
C ALA A 115 1.92 -11.72 13.06
N ALA A 116 0.65 -11.62 12.68
CA ALA A 116 -0.47 -12.16 13.43
C ALA A 116 -0.44 -13.69 13.42
N ALA A 117 -0.17 -14.31 12.26
CA ALA A 117 -0.07 -15.77 12.13
C ALA A 117 1.11 -16.35 12.92
N THR A 118 2.26 -15.68 12.93
CA THR A 118 3.39 -16.08 13.78
C THR A 118 3.06 -15.90 15.26
N GLY A 119 2.46 -14.77 15.63
CA GLY A 119 2.00 -14.51 16.99
C GLY A 119 1.00 -15.54 17.51
N THR A 120 0.04 -15.98 16.68
CA THR A 120 -0.92 -17.02 17.07
C THR A 120 -0.26 -18.40 17.15
N ALA A 121 0.55 -18.78 16.16
CA ALA A 121 1.21 -20.09 16.12
C ALA A 121 2.16 -20.30 17.31
N TYR A 122 2.92 -19.27 17.67
CA TYR A 122 3.85 -19.33 18.80
C TYR A 122 3.20 -18.97 20.14
N GLY A 123 2.16 -18.12 20.15
CA GLY A 123 1.41 -17.77 21.36
C GLY A 123 0.63 -18.94 21.97
N VAL A 124 0.14 -19.87 21.13
CA VAL A 124 -0.55 -21.10 21.58
C VAL A 124 0.44 -22.14 22.11
N ARG A 125 1.67 -22.17 21.57
CA ARG A 125 2.70 -23.16 21.94
C ARG A 125 3.60 -22.71 23.09
N ALA A 126 3.48 -21.46 23.52
CA ALA A 126 4.42 -20.89 24.47
C ALA A 126 4.33 -21.55 25.86
N ASP A 127 3.23 -22.24 26.24
CA ASP A 127 3.17 -22.93 27.55
C ASP A 127 2.21 -24.13 27.63
N ASN A 128 2.81 -25.33 27.76
CA ASN A 128 2.24 -26.43 28.58
C ASN A 128 2.67 -26.29 30.07
N SER A 129 3.31 -25.18 30.44
CA SER A 129 3.71 -24.80 31.80
C SER A 129 3.15 -23.41 32.09
N SER A 130 2.00 -23.34 32.76
CA SER A 130 1.22 -22.12 32.97
C SER A 130 2.07 -20.90 33.38
N PRO A 131 2.26 -19.89 32.50
CA PRO A 131 2.87 -18.62 32.86
C PRO A 131 1.89 -17.88 33.78
N PRO A 132 2.32 -16.86 34.53
CA PRO A 132 1.38 -16.05 35.31
C PRO A 132 0.30 -15.47 34.38
N MET A 133 -0.97 -15.55 34.80
CA MET A 133 -2.15 -15.21 33.97
C MET A 133 -2.04 -13.86 33.24
N ARG A 134 -1.36 -12.88 33.85
CA ARG A 134 -1.11 -11.54 33.28
C ARG A 134 -0.31 -11.58 31.98
N GLU A 135 0.72 -12.42 31.89
CA GLU A 135 1.57 -12.52 30.69
C GLU A 135 0.81 -13.20 29.55
N GLN A 136 -0.03 -14.19 29.86
CA GLN A 136 -0.86 -14.85 28.87
C GLN A 136 -1.90 -13.89 28.28
N ALA A 137 -2.53 -13.06 29.12
CA ALA A 137 -3.43 -12.00 28.66
C ALA A 137 -2.72 -10.94 27.79
N ALA A 138 -1.48 -10.58 28.12
CA ALA A 138 -0.69 -9.66 27.32
C ALA A 138 -0.34 -10.25 25.94
N ARG A 139 0.07 -11.53 25.88
CA ARG A 139 0.31 -12.23 24.62
C ARG A 139 -0.95 -12.26 23.74
N THR A 140 -2.10 -12.57 24.34
CA THR A 140 -3.38 -12.61 23.61
C THR A 140 -3.81 -11.26 23.09
N ALA A 141 -3.65 -10.21 23.90
CA ALA A 141 -3.88 -8.85 23.45
C ALA A 141 -3.01 -8.49 22.24
N VAL A 142 -1.71 -8.82 22.25
CA VAL A 142 -0.80 -8.47 21.14
C VAL A 142 -1.21 -9.13 19.83
N TRP A 143 -1.51 -10.44 19.80
CA TRP A 143 -1.90 -11.07 18.53
C TRP A 143 -3.31 -10.68 18.10
N ALA A 144 -4.23 -10.40 19.03
CA ALA A 144 -5.56 -9.88 18.69
C ALA A 144 -5.46 -8.48 18.05
N LEU A 145 -4.63 -7.59 18.62
CA LEU A 145 -4.35 -6.28 18.06
C LEU A 145 -3.61 -6.38 16.71
N ALA A 146 -2.74 -7.37 16.53
CA ALA A 146 -2.08 -7.62 15.25
C ALA A 146 -3.08 -8.02 14.13
N TRP A 147 -4.10 -8.83 14.45
CA TRP A 147 -5.19 -9.11 13.50
C TRP A 147 -6.04 -7.87 13.22
N ALA A 148 -6.30 -7.04 14.24
CA ALA A 148 -7.02 -5.78 14.05
C ALA A 148 -6.24 -4.84 13.10
N GLU A 149 -4.93 -4.73 13.27
CA GLU A 149 -4.04 -4.02 12.33
C GLU A 149 -4.12 -4.56 10.91
N MET A 150 -4.04 -5.88 10.75
CA MET A 150 -4.18 -6.51 9.43
C MET A 150 -5.49 -6.10 8.75
N VAL A 151 -6.61 -6.13 9.48
CA VAL A 151 -7.93 -5.72 8.95
C VAL A 151 -7.93 -4.23 8.58
N LEU A 152 -7.35 -3.36 9.41
CA LEU A 152 -7.29 -1.92 9.14
C LEU A 152 -6.43 -1.59 7.91
N TRP A 153 -5.28 -2.25 7.74
CA TRP A 153 -4.48 -2.14 6.52
C TRP A 153 -5.23 -2.69 5.31
N GLY A 154 -5.97 -3.79 5.46
CA GLY A 154 -6.83 -4.34 4.42
C GLY A 154 -7.95 -3.37 4.01
N CYS A 155 -8.60 -2.73 4.96
CA CYS A 155 -9.59 -1.67 4.72
C CYS A 155 -8.97 -0.48 4.00
N SER A 156 -7.76 -0.07 4.39
CA SER A 156 -7.01 1.01 3.73
C SER A 156 -6.67 0.67 2.28
N ALA A 157 -6.24 -0.58 2.03
CA ALA A 157 -5.97 -1.07 0.68
C ALA A 157 -7.25 -1.11 -0.17
N ALA A 158 -8.38 -1.58 0.39
CA ALA A 158 -9.66 -1.61 -0.29
C ALA A 158 -10.15 -0.18 -0.64
N LEU A 159 -9.99 0.77 0.29
CA LEU A 159 -10.32 2.18 0.07
C LEU A 159 -9.45 2.78 -1.05
N ALA A 160 -8.15 2.53 -1.03
CA ALA A 160 -7.22 2.98 -2.07
C ALA A 160 -7.51 2.35 -3.45
N ALA A 161 -7.93 1.08 -3.47
CA ALA A 161 -8.37 0.42 -4.69
C ALA A 161 -9.65 1.06 -5.24
N TYR A 162 -10.64 1.28 -4.37
CA TYR A 162 -11.91 1.92 -4.73
C TYR A 162 -11.72 3.32 -5.33
N THR A 163 -10.92 4.17 -4.67
CA THR A 163 -10.63 5.52 -5.19
C THR A 163 -9.93 5.47 -6.55
N ARG A 164 -9.01 4.52 -6.74
CA ARG A 164 -8.35 4.31 -8.03
C ARG A 164 -9.32 3.86 -9.12
N PHE A 165 -10.25 2.97 -8.82
CA PHE A 165 -11.28 2.54 -9.78
C PHE A 165 -12.22 3.67 -10.16
N ASP A 166 -12.66 4.50 -9.21
CA ASP A 166 -13.49 5.68 -9.50
C ASP A 166 -12.76 6.67 -10.40
N LEU A 167 -11.46 6.92 -10.14
CA LEU A 167 -10.63 7.79 -10.98
C LEU A 167 -10.43 7.25 -12.39
N ARG A 168 -10.33 5.92 -12.56
CA ARG A 168 -10.25 5.29 -13.88
C ARG A 168 -11.56 5.46 -14.65
N ARG A 169 -12.71 5.13 -14.02
CA ARG A 169 -14.03 5.27 -14.66
C ARG A 169 -14.29 6.69 -15.14
N ARG A 170 -14.07 7.70 -14.29
CA ARG A 170 -14.25 9.11 -14.67
C ARG A 170 -13.34 9.55 -15.81
N ARG A 171 -12.15 8.97 -15.91
CA ARG A 171 -11.24 9.27 -17.02
C ARG A 171 -11.80 8.75 -18.33
N ASP A 172 -12.27 7.51 -18.33
CA ASP A 172 -12.84 6.87 -19.52
C ASP A 172 -14.08 7.66 -20.00
N ASP A 173 -14.91 8.17 -19.07
CA ASP A 173 -16.05 9.04 -19.37
C ASP A 173 -15.63 10.39 -19.99
N LEU A 174 -14.54 10.99 -19.49
CA LEU A 174 -13.99 12.23 -20.04
C LEU A 174 -13.37 12.02 -21.43
N GLU A 175 -12.69 10.90 -21.66
CA GLU A 175 -12.13 10.55 -22.97
C GLU A 175 -13.27 10.28 -23.99
N MET A 176 -14.36 9.61 -23.58
CA MET A 176 -15.55 9.41 -24.41
C MET A 176 -16.29 10.71 -24.73
N SER A 177 -16.46 11.62 -23.76
CA SER A 177 -17.10 12.92 -24.01
C SER A 177 -16.24 13.85 -24.87
N SER A 178 -14.92 13.81 -24.72
CA SER A 178 -13.99 14.58 -25.56
C SER A 178 -13.97 14.09 -27.02
N SER A 179 -14.13 12.78 -27.25
CA SER A 179 -14.21 12.23 -28.61
C SER A 179 -15.56 12.55 -29.28
N ALA A 180 -16.66 12.60 -28.50
CA ALA A 180 -17.98 13.01 -28.99
C ALA A 180 -18.04 14.51 -29.35
N THR A 181 -17.38 15.39 -28.60
CA THR A 181 -17.29 16.83 -28.95
C THR A 181 -16.24 17.13 -30.01
N GLY A 182 -15.20 16.31 -30.11
CA GLY A 182 -14.17 16.38 -31.15
C GLY A 182 -14.62 15.92 -32.54
N SER A 183 -15.74 15.19 -32.68
CA SER A 183 -16.25 14.79 -34.01
C SER A 183 -16.72 15.99 -34.85
N SER A 184 -17.14 17.10 -34.21
CA SER A 184 -17.47 18.35 -34.91
C SER A 184 -16.26 19.01 -35.59
N ARG A 185 -15.02 18.69 -35.15
CA ARG A 185 -13.79 19.20 -35.77
C ARG A 185 -13.34 18.34 -36.96
N TYR A 186 -13.83 17.11 -37.08
CA TYR A 186 -13.62 16.24 -38.24
C TYR A 186 -14.79 16.28 -39.26
N GLU A 187 -15.95 16.82 -38.90
CA GLU A 187 -17.05 17.08 -39.84
C GLU A 187 -16.73 18.17 -40.87
N ARG A 188 -15.67 18.97 -40.69
CA ARG A 188 -15.23 19.95 -41.70
C ARG A 188 -14.48 19.33 -42.89
N TYR A 189 -14.44 18.01 -43.01
CA TYR A 189 -13.87 17.31 -44.19
C TYR A 189 -14.83 16.35 -44.89
N THR A 190 -16.08 16.23 -44.44
CA THR A 190 -17.05 15.28 -45.05
C THR A 190 -17.90 15.89 -46.16
N ASP A 191 -17.73 17.17 -46.49
CA ASP A 191 -18.55 17.83 -47.49
C ASP A 191 -17.81 17.92 -48.84
N ARG A 192 -17.64 16.77 -49.54
CA ARG A 192 -17.78 16.68 -51.02
C ARG A 192 -17.53 15.35 -51.72
N THR A 193 -17.22 14.24 -51.04
CA THR A 193 -17.11 12.95 -51.75
C THR A 193 -17.62 11.79 -50.90
N PRO A 194 -18.59 11.00 -51.38
CA PRO A 194 -19.03 9.79 -50.69
C PRO A 194 -17.90 8.75 -50.76
N SER A 195 -17.17 8.55 -49.67
CA SER A 195 -16.21 7.46 -49.56
C SER A 195 -16.92 6.18 -49.09
N PRO A 196 -16.70 5.02 -49.73
CA PRO A 196 -17.50 3.81 -49.58
C PRO A 196 -17.10 2.92 -48.37
N PHE A 197 -16.72 3.49 -47.23
CA PHE A 197 -16.13 2.72 -46.13
C PHE A 197 -16.93 2.84 -44.82
N THR A 198 -17.87 1.90 -44.66
CA THR A 198 -18.74 1.75 -43.47
C THR A 198 -18.17 0.84 -42.37
N ASP A 199 -16.98 0.26 -42.53
CA ASP A 199 -16.42 -0.63 -41.49
C ASP A 199 -15.47 0.09 -40.54
N SER A 200 -15.84 0.13 -39.25
CA SER A 200 -15.01 0.64 -38.16
C SER A 200 -13.64 -0.04 -38.06
N ALA A 201 -13.52 -1.27 -38.60
CA ALA A 201 -12.27 -2.02 -38.68
C ALA A 201 -11.25 -1.43 -39.68
N SER A 202 -11.68 -0.71 -40.72
CA SER A 202 -10.77 -0.11 -41.70
C SER A 202 -10.09 1.15 -41.14
N LYS A 203 -10.80 1.95 -40.33
CA LYS A 203 -10.25 3.15 -39.68
C LYS A 203 -9.08 2.85 -38.75
N TRP A 204 -9.12 1.73 -38.03
CA TRP A 204 -8.00 1.30 -37.16
C TRP A 204 -6.77 0.86 -37.95
N LYS A 205 -6.93 0.30 -39.15
CA LYS A 205 -5.80 -0.05 -40.03
C LYS A 205 -5.14 1.20 -40.60
N GLU A 206 -5.94 2.20 -40.96
CA GLU A 206 -5.46 3.44 -41.56
C GLU A 206 -4.78 4.38 -40.55
N ALA A 207 -5.30 4.47 -39.32
CA ALA A 207 -4.60 5.17 -38.23
C ALA A 207 -3.23 4.54 -37.92
N ARG A 208 -3.12 3.21 -38.04
CA ARG A 208 -1.89 2.47 -37.79
C ARG A 208 -0.87 2.61 -38.94
N SER A 209 -1.33 2.78 -40.19
CA SER A 209 -0.45 3.06 -41.33
C SER A 209 0.02 4.51 -41.35
N ALA A 210 -0.83 5.48 -41.01
CA ALA A 210 -0.44 6.89 -40.90
C ALA A 210 0.69 7.10 -39.86
N HIS A 211 0.61 6.40 -38.72
CA HIS A 211 1.66 6.47 -37.69
C HIS A 211 3.01 5.86 -38.12
N LYS A 212 3.02 4.92 -39.07
CA LYS A 212 4.27 4.39 -39.64
C LYS A 212 4.94 5.38 -40.59
N VAL A 213 4.17 6.20 -41.30
CA VAL A 213 4.72 7.16 -42.27
C VAL A 213 5.41 8.34 -41.56
N ASP A 214 4.89 8.80 -40.42
CA ASP A 214 5.51 9.91 -39.67
C ASP A 214 6.81 9.53 -38.95
N ARG A 215 6.96 8.27 -38.52
CA ARG A 215 8.25 7.79 -37.97
C ARG A 215 9.36 7.77 -39.03
N SER A 216 9.03 7.51 -40.28
CA SER A 216 10.00 7.53 -41.38
C SER A 216 10.50 8.94 -41.73
N LYS A 217 9.77 10.01 -41.38
CA LYS A 217 10.15 11.40 -41.69
C LYS A 217 10.86 12.12 -40.53
N SER A 218 10.86 11.54 -39.34
CA SER A 218 11.35 12.19 -38.12
C SER A 218 12.66 11.63 -37.56
N ASP A 219 13.38 10.80 -38.33
CA ASP A 219 14.77 10.40 -38.02
C ASP A 219 15.78 11.30 -38.77
N PRO A 220 16.22 12.43 -38.19
CA PRO A 220 17.29 13.26 -38.76
C PRO A 220 18.68 12.60 -38.68
N ILE A 221 18.81 11.44 -38.04
CA ILE A 221 20.11 10.78 -37.79
C ILE A 221 20.54 9.88 -38.97
N ALA A 222 19.63 9.44 -39.84
CA ALA A 222 19.96 8.51 -40.92
C ALA A 222 20.55 9.17 -42.19
N ARG A 223 20.72 10.49 -42.24
CA ARG A 223 21.24 11.21 -43.44
C ARG A 223 22.71 11.65 -43.38
N GLN A 224 23.46 11.28 -42.34
CA GLN A 224 24.88 11.69 -42.21
C GLN A 224 25.91 10.59 -42.54
N LEU A 225 25.51 9.47 -43.14
CA LEU A 225 26.43 8.36 -43.48
C LEU A 225 26.60 8.10 -44.98
N GLU A 226 26.14 9.00 -45.84
CA GLU A 226 26.42 8.96 -47.28
C GLU A 226 27.21 10.21 -47.70
N VAL A 227 28.49 10.27 -47.29
CA VAL A 227 29.57 11.01 -47.97
C VAL A 227 30.85 10.18 -47.84
#